data_AF-A2EYD8-F1
#
_entry.id   AF-A2EYD8-F1
#
_cell.length_a   1.000
_cell.length_b   1.000
_cell.length_c   1.000
_cell.angle_alpha   90.00
_cell.angle_beta   90.00
_cell.angle_gamma   90.00
#
_symmetry.space_group_name_H-M   'P 1'
#
loop_
_entity.id
_entity.type
_entity.pdbx_description
1 polymer ?
#
loop_
_entity_poly.entity_id
_entity_poly.type
_entity_poly.pdbx_seq_one_letter_code
_entity_poly.pdbx_strand_id
1 'polypeptide(L)'
;MYQDCAHKSKTTIYTNDYPVLAVHSDEAAEEIFKVNAKPQGTTVVTINSKLKVSFKDAVSLFSELLPSECEISYVKGIWDVMPTSIQGEHVTIGSTKTDLLKTFKSQLSQIPDGSTKYSQVKPYLSIVLTGAADMMKGKFTEFLQKYINSVGKMLDLVPEASCEIVIVEIPKKGENYQFNLNLRAPKSLQGKVRIIEGPTDKYDGSHYPEFLAKNIGIRRAFGDFVLISDPTVILPITFFDILARNWFNKGVVYRGNIYQENGSMPENDLIRLAEESFTHSLDDFENQCLHRKGFYIIKGNIDTDKDIGCDSLFFTLASKELWYAISGYNEYPFNDKLDIASFAKFMKIVPGIPIHYFPFPLFKKNMEGYPPLPQDIIDLNPKDITNQYFCSGDASAVKHYGDSPRWGLPTTVLKVYVK
;
A
#
# COMPACT_ATOMS: atom_id res chain seq x y z
N MET A 1 18.39 28.06 -6.70
CA MET A 1 17.95 28.42 -8.06
C MET A 1 17.16 27.24 -8.59
N TYR A 2 15.83 27.35 -8.64
CA TYR A 2 15.02 26.41 -9.41
C TYR A 2 15.39 26.61 -10.88
N GLN A 3 15.79 25.56 -11.59
CA GLN A 3 15.69 25.62 -13.05
C GLN A 3 14.21 25.82 -13.33
N ASP A 4 13.86 26.94 -13.96
CA ASP A 4 12.49 27.20 -14.41
C ASP A 4 12.09 26.07 -15.34
N CYS A 5 11.28 25.12 -14.84
CA CYS A 5 10.50 24.26 -15.71
C CYS A 5 9.58 25.23 -16.48
N ALA A 6 9.97 25.61 -17.70
CA ALA A 6 9.24 26.57 -18.53
C ALA A 6 7.78 26.13 -18.82
N HIS A 7 7.46 24.88 -18.51
CA HIS A 7 6.16 24.27 -18.67
C HIS A 7 5.74 23.62 -17.34
N LYS A 8 4.60 24.03 -16.79
CA LYS A 8 3.95 23.28 -15.72
C LYS A 8 3.54 21.91 -16.27
N SER A 9 3.97 20.83 -15.63
CA SER A 9 3.61 19.46 -16.01
C SER A 9 2.09 19.31 -16.13
N LYS A 10 1.66 18.55 -17.15
CA LYS A 10 0.26 18.13 -17.30
C LYS A 10 0.18 16.65 -16.99
N THR A 11 -0.61 16.28 -15.99
CA THR A 11 -0.87 14.90 -15.61
C THR A 11 -2.18 14.45 -16.26
N THR A 12 -2.13 13.34 -17.00
CA THR A 12 -3.32 12.71 -17.57
C THR A 12 -4.00 11.86 -16.51
N ILE A 13 -5.21 12.23 -16.11
CA ILE A 13 -6.03 11.44 -15.19
C ILE A 13 -6.83 10.42 -16.00
N TYR A 14 -6.80 9.16 -15.55
CA TYR A 14 -7.60 8.09 -16.12
C TYR A 14 -8.75 7.72 -15.18
N THR A 15 -9.96 7.56 -15.73
CA THR A 15 -11.08 6.92 -15.03
C THR A 15 -11.57 5.74 -15.87
N ASN A 16 -11.71 4.56 -15.26
CA ASN A 16 -12.12 3.34 -15.96
C ASN A 16 -11.29 3.04 -17.23
N ASP A 17 -9.96 3.22 -17.15
CA ASP A 17 -9.00 3.02 -18.25
C ASP A 17 -9.12 4.02 -19.44
N TYR A 18 -9.97 5.05 -19.35
CA TYR A 18 -10.06 6.12 -20.35
C TYR A 18 -9.38 7.41 -19.86
N PRO A 19 -8.57 8.10 -20.70
CA PRO A 19 -8.02 9.40 -20.35
C PRO A 19 -9.16 10.41 -20.30
N VAL A 20 -9.34 11.07 -19.15
CA VAL A 20 -10.45 12.03 -18.93
C VAL A 20 -10.00 13.44 -19.23
N LEU A 21 -8.82 13.83 -18.74
CA LEU A 21 -8.33 15.20 -18.87
C LEU A 21 -6.81 15.24 -18.61
N ALA A 22 -6.10 16.01 -19.42
CA ALA A 22 -4.72 16.42 -19.13
C ALA A 22 -4.80 17.70 -18.29
N VAL A 23 -4.72 17.56 -16.96
CA VAL A 23 -4.79 18.67 -16.00
C VAL A 23 -3.40 19.07 -15.55
N HIS A 24 -3.24 20.29 -15.06
CA HIS A 24 -2.01 20.61 -14.34
C HIS A 24 -1.94 19.78 -13.05
N SER A 25 -0.72 19.51 -12.64
CA SER A 25 -0.43 18.54 -11.58
C SER A 25 -0.85 19.03 -10.19
N ASP A 26 -1.00 20.35 -9.99
CA ASP A 26 -1.68 20.99 -8.85
C ASP A 26 -3.20 20.72 -8.87
N GLU A 27 -3.84 20.86 -10.03
CA GLU A 27 -5.27 20.51 -10.22
C GLU A 27 -5.52 19.01 -10.00
N ALA A 28 -4.59 18.13 -10.41
CA ALA A 28 -4.67 16.69 -10.18
C ALA A 28 -4.63 16.33 -8.69
N ALA A 29 -3.73 16.97 -7.93
CA ALA A 29 -3.65 16.77 -6.49
C ALA A 29 -4.95 17.19 -5.81
N GLU A 30 -5.51 18.36 -6.17
CA GLU A 30 -6.81 18.80 -5.65
C GLU A 30 -7.93 17.80 -5.94
N GLU A 31 -8.01 17.24 -7.15
CA GLU A 31 -9.03 16.25 -7.48
C GLU A 31 -8.85 14.92 -6.73
N ILE A 32 -7.61 14.44 -6.54
CA ILE A 32 -7.33 13.26 -5.72
C ILE A 32 -7.79 13.48 -4.27
N PHE A 33 -7.56 14.67 -3.72
CA PHE A 33 -8.04 15.03 -2.38
C PHE A 33 -9.56 15.17 -2.31
N LYS A 34 -10.22 15.71 -3.35
CA LYS A 34 -11.69 15.85 -3.42
C LYS A 34 -12.41 14.50 -3.58
N VAL A 35 -11.87 13.58 -4.38
CA VAL A 35 -12.48 12.25 -4.66
C VAL A 35 -12.34 11.30 -3.46
N ASN A 36 -11.24 11.39 -2.71
CA ASN A 36 -11.00 10.56 -1.52
C ASN A 36 -11.75 11.00 -0.26
N ALA A 37 -12.53 12.07 -0.33
CA ALA A 37 -13.41 12.52 0.74
C ALA A 37 -14.74 11.72 0.83
N LYS A 38 -14.90 10.61 0.09
CA LYS A 38 -16.09 9.75 0.15
C LYS A 38 -15.78 8.37 0.78
N PRO A 39 -16.32 8.04 1.95
CA PRO A 39 -16.19 6.75 2.62
C PRO A 39 -17.35 5.82 2.31
N GLN A 40 -17.03 4.54 2.51
CA GLN A 40 -17.96 3.44 2.58
C GLN A 40 -18.29 3.14 4.07
N GLY A 41 -19.58 3.22 4.41
CA GLY A 41 -20.28 2.29 5.31
C GLY A 41 -19.96 2.25 6.81
N THR A 42 -20.13 3.36 7.54
CA THR A 42 -20.41 3.32 8.99
C THR A 42 -21.74 4.05 9.23
N THR A 43 -22.73 3.39 9.84
CA THR A 43 -24.01 4.03 10.15
C THR A 43 -23.89 4.80 11.45
N VAL A 44 -23.75 6.12 11.35
CA VAL A 44 -23.74 7.02 12.51
C VAL A 44 -25.14 7.57 12.70
N VAL A 45 -25.78 7.28 13.84
CA VAL A 45 -27.07 7.86 14.22
C VAL A 45 -26.82 9.14 15.02
N THR A 46 -27.04 10.30 14.39
CA THR A 46 -26.89 11.60 15.05
C THR A 46 -28.25 12.09 15.56
N ILE A 47 -28.40 12.20 16.87
CA ILE A 47 -29.61 12.76 17.49
C ILE A 47 -29.43 14.27 17.62
N ASN A 48 -30.13 15.04 16.80
CA ASN A 48 -30.12 16.50 16.90
C ASN A 48 -31.40 16.95 17.61
N SER A 49 -31.35 17.16 18.94
CA SER A 49 -32.55 17.45 19.72
C SER A 49 -32.85 18.95 19.81
N LYS A 50 -33.94 19.40 19.18
CA LYS A 50 -34.83 20.43 19.76
C LYS A 50 -35.85 19.83 20.75
N LEU A 51 -35.78 18.51 20.96
CA LEU A 51 -36.64 17.75 21.86
C LEU A 51 -36.13 17.87 23.30
N LYS A 52 -37.04 18.07 24.26
CA LYS A 52 -36.75 18.02 25.70
C LYS A 52 -36.60 16.57 26.18
N VAL A 53 -35.67 15.81 25.61
CA VAL A 53 -35.36 14.43 26.04
C VAL A 53 -33.98 14.46 26.66
N SER A 54 -33.82 13.94 27.87
CA SER A 54 -32.52 13.89 28.52
C SER A 54 -31.62 12.88 27.79
N PHE A 55 -30.30 13.11 27.81
CA PHE A 55 -29.33 12.19 27.22
C PHE A 55 -29.48 10.76 27.77
N LYS A 56 -29.83 10.63 29.05
CA LYS A 56 -30.08 9.34 29.73
C LYS A 56 -31.30 8.60 29.17
N ASP A 57 -32.38 9.33 28.87
CA ASP A 57 -33.60 8.75 28.31
C ASP A 57 -33.38 8.31 26.85
N ALA A 58 -32.61 9.09 26.10
CA ALA A 58 -32.21 8.72 24.73
C ALA A 58 -31.40 7.42 24.74
N VAL A 59 -30.36 7.33 25.58
CA VAL A 59 -29.52 6.14 25.72
C VAL A 59 -30.34 4.91 26.12
N SER A 60 -31.26 5.05 27.09
CA SER A 60 -32.10 3.94 27.54
C SER A 60 -32.99 3.42 26.40
N LEU A 61 -33.54 4.33 25.58
CA LEU A 61 -34.32 3.98 24.40
C LEU A 61 -33.50 3.20 23.36
N PHE A 62 -32.24 3.58 23.14
CA PHE A 62 -31.34 2.86 22.23
C PHE A 62 -30.98 1.48 22.75
N SER A 63 -30.71 1.34 24.05
CA SER A 63 -30.40 0.05 24.65
C SER A 63 -31.58 -0.93 24.62
N GLU A 64 -32.83 -0.44 24.59
CA GLU A 64 -34.04 -1.27 24.45
C GLU A 64 -34.32 -1.71 23.00
N LEU A 65 -33.80 -0.97 22.02
CA LEU A 65 -34.11 -1.15 20.59
C LEU A 65 -33.04 -1.92 19.82
N LEU A 66 -31.80 -1.91 20.29
CA LEU A 66 -30.69 -2.58 19.65
C LEU A 66 -30.64 -4.07 20.07
N PRO A 67 -30.27 -4.99 19.16
CA PRO A 67 -29.97 -6.36 19.54
C PRO A 67 -28.96 -6.41 20.69
N SER A 68 -29.05 -7.42 21.57
CA SER A 68 -28.16 -7.57 22.74
C SER A 68 -26.66 -7.69 22.39
N GLU A 69 -26.33 -7.81 21.11
CA GLU A 69 -24.98 -7.93 20.55
C GLU A 69 -24.40 -6.59 20.07
N CYS A 70 -25.19 -5.51 20.06
CA CYS A 70 -24.71 -4.19 19.69
C CYS A 70 -24.06 -3.48 20.88
N GLU A 71 -22.76 -3.20 20.77
CA GLU A 71 -22.05 -2.39 21.74
C GLU A 71 -22.25 -0.89 21.46
N ILE A 72 -22.80 -0.17 22.44
CA ILE A 72 -22.97 1.29 22.36
C ILE A 72 -21.71 1.95 22.93
N SER A 73 -20.86 2.46 22.03
CA SER A 73 -19.64 3.18 22.43
C SER A 73 -19.90 4.68 22.56
N TYR A 74 -19.48 5.27 23.68
CA TYR A 74 -19.59 6.71 23.93
C TYR A 74 -18.27 7.40 23.59
N VAL A 75 -18.35 8.46 22.79
CA VAL A 75 -17.21 9.33 22.46
C VAL A 75 -17.42 10.71 23.07
N LYS A 76 -16.40 11.23 23.76
CA LYS A 76 -16.51 12.36 24.69
C LYS A 76 -16.38 13.72 23.98
N GLY A 77 -15.97 13.74 22.72
CA GLY A 77 -15.90 14.93 21.88
C GLY A 77 -15.70 14.60 20.40
N ILE A 78 -16.02 15.56 19.53
CA ILE A 78 -15.94 15.48 18.06
C ILE A 78 -14.54 15.19 17.48
N TRP A 79 -13.50 15.11 18.31
CA TRP A 79 -12.11 14.83 17.93
C TRP A 79 -11.66 13.40 18.28
N ASP A 80 -12.44 12.67 19.09
CA ASP A 80 -12.26 11.23 19.36
C ASP A 80 -12.98 10.37 18.31
N VAL A 81 -13.58 11.02 17.31
CA VAL A 81 -14.19 10.37 16.15
C VAL A 81 -13.24 10.60 14.97
N MET A 82 -12.65 9.52 14.45
CA MET A 82 -11.89 9.55 13.19
C MET A 82 -12.71 10.29 12.12
N PRO A 83 -12.09 11.07 11.22
CA PRO A 83 -12.79 11.76 10.15
C PRO A 83 -13.26 10.77 9.09
N THR A 84 -14.33 10.03 9.38
CA THR A 84 -15.17 9.39 8.38
C THR A 84 -16.11 10.45 7.83
N SER A 85 -16.12 10.70 6.53
CA SER A 85 -17.29 11.36 5.93
C SER A 85 -18.54 10.52 6.23
N ILE A 86 -19.48 11.16 6.90
CA ILE A 86 -20.74 10.61 7.35
C ILE A 86 -21.59 10.31 6.11
N GLN A 87 -21.86 9.04 5.83
CA GLN A 87 -23.09 8.64 5.12
C GLN A 87 -24.09 8.15 6.16
N GLY A 88 -24.65 9.08 6.92
CA GLY A 88 -25.82 8.79 7.73
C GLY A 88 -27.06 8.96 6.88
N GLU A 89 -28.02 8.03 6.99
CA GLU A 89 -29.40 8.45 6.78
C GLU A 89 -29.70 9.51 7.85
N HIS A 90 -29.97 10.73 7.41
CA HIS A 90 -30.47 11.76 8.30
C HIS A 90 -31.89 11.36 8.72
N VAL A 91 -32.02 10.68 9.86
CA VAL A 91 -33.31 10.55 10.54
C VAL A 91 -33.65 11.90 11.13
N THR A 92 -34.24 12.76 10.30
CA THR A 92 -34.79 14.03 10.75
C THR A 92 -36.10 13.73 11.45
N ILE A 93 -36.08 13.68 12.77
CA ILE A 93 -37.30 13.53 13.57
C ILE A 93 -38.04 14.87 13.52
N GLY A 94 -38.91 14.99 12.51
CA GLY A 94 -39.83 16.10 12.35
C GLY A 94 -41.03 15.98 13.28
N SER A 95 -41.17 16.99 14.14
CA SER A 95 -42.32 17.30 15.00
C SER A 95 -42.51 16.44 16.26
N THR A 96 -42.95 17.11 17.32
CA THR A 96 -43.24 16.59 18.67
C THR A 96 -44.38 15.55 18.73
N LYS A 97 -44.90 15.09 17.59
CA LYS A 97 -46.03 14.15 17.48
C LYS A 97 -45.66 12.78 16.90
N THR A 98 -44.41 12.58 16.47
CA THR A 98 -43.99 11.32 15.84
C THR A 98 -43.60 10.30 16.92
N ASP A 99 -44.24 9.12 16.91
CA ASP A 99 -43.87 7.99 17.77
C ASP A 99 -42.52 7.42 17.35
N LEU A 100 -41.49 7.90 18.05
CA LEU A 100 -40.09 7.59 17.81
C LEU A 100 -39.83 6.08 17.76
N LEU A 101 -40.42 5.32 18.67
CA LEU A 101 -40.15 3.90 18.81
C LEU A 101 -40.61 3.12 17.57
N LYS A 102 -41.77 3.50 17.02
CA LYS A 102 -42.35 2.86 15.84
C LYS A 102 -41.54 3.15 14.58
N THR A 103 -41.08 4.40 14.41
CA THR A 103 -40.26 4.80 13.26
C THR A 103 -38.92 4.07 13.27
N PHE A 104 -38.25 3.99 14.42
CA PHE A 104 -36.97 3.29 14.54
C PHE A 104 -37.08 1.79 14.21
N LYS A 105 -38.08 1.10 14.76
CA LYS A 105 -38.29 -0.34 14.49
C LYS A 105 -38.51 -0.65 13.01
N SER A 106 -39.25 0.21 12.31
CA SER A 106 -39.53 0.05 10.88
C SER A 106 -38.30 0.20 9.99
N GLN A 107 -37.31 1.00 10.40
CA GLN A 107 -36.10 1.24 9.61
C GLN A 107 -35.05 0.14 9.87
N LEU A 108 -34.90 -0.29 11.12
CA LEU A 108 -33.96 -1.36 11.49
C LEU A 108 -34.35 -2.72 10.91
N SER A 109 -35.65 -3.01 10.76
CA SER A 109 -36.13 -4.26 10.17
C SER A 109 -35.84 -4.42 8.66
N GLN A 110 -35.33 -3.38 7.99
CA GLN A 110 -35.00 -3.42 6.56
C GLN A 110 -33.52 -3.77 6.30
N ILE A 111 -32.72 -3.98 7.34
CA ILE A 111 -31.31 -4.35 7.24
C ILE A 111 -31.21 -5.87 7.07
N PRO A 112 -30.65 -6.40 5.95
CA PRO A 112 -30.60 -7.84 5.70
C PRO A 112 -29.69 -8.58 6.69
N ASP A 113 -30.14 -9.75 7.14
CA ASP A 113 -29.42 -10.65 8.05
C ASP A 113 -28.18 -11.26 7.37
N GLY A 114 -27.00 -11.01 7.94
CA GLY A 114 -25.69 -11.10 7.29
C GLY A 114 -24.99 -12.46 7.34
N SER A 115 -25.66 -13.54 7.74
CA SER A 115 -25.03 -14.86 7.81
C SER A 115 -25.06 -15.58 6.44
N THR A 116 -23.90 -15.94 5.90
CA THR A 116 -23.63 -16.89 4.76
C THR A 116 -23.18 -16.36 3.39
N LYS A 117 -22.39 -15.28 3.34
CA LYS A 117 -21.29 -15.15 2.35
C LYS A 117 -20.06 -14.60 3.06
N TYR A 118 -18.90 -15.21 2.87
CA TYR A 118 -17.61 -14.60 3.21
C TYR A 118 -17.48 -13.30 2.40
N SER A 119 -18.03 -12.21 2.95
CA SER A 119 -17.59 -10.87 2.64
C SER A 119 -16.12 -10.88 3.02
N GLN A 120 -15.24 -11.01 2.03
CA GLN A 120 -13.83 -10.74 2.26
C GLN A 120 -13.77 -9.30 2.73
N VAL A 121 -13.66 -9.12 4.05
CA VAL A 121 -13.40 -7.82 4.65
C VAL A 121 -12.17 -7.30 3.93
N LYS A 122 -12.37 -6.21 3.18
CA LYS A 122 -11.32 -5.61 2.36
C LYS A 122 -10.12 -5.33 3.27
N PRO A 123 -8.92 -5.87 2.95
CA PRO A 123 -7.76 -5.61 3.78
C PRO A 123 -7.43 -4.11 3.76
N TYR A 124 -6.83 -3.59 4.82
CA TYR A 124 -6.35 -2.20 4.81
C TYR A 124 -5.08 -2.08 3.96
N LEU A 125 -4.17 -3.05 4.08
CA LEU A 125 -2.91 -3.13 3.34
C LEU A 125 -2.83 -4.38 2.45
N SER A 126 -2.36 -4.23 1.21
CA SER A 126 -1.81 -5.32 0.42
C SER A 126 -0.30 -5.25 0.38
N ILE A 127 0.36 -6.33 0.78
CA ILE A 127 1.80 -6.50 0.65
C ILE A 127 2.08 -7.24 -0.66
N VAL A 128 2.62 -6.54 -1.65
CA VAL A 128 2.97 -7.10 -2.95
C VAL A 128 4.44 -7.54 -2.93
N LEU A 129 4.64 -8.84 -3.19
CA LEU A 129 5.95 -9.48 -3.29
C LEU A 129 6.15 -10.00 -4.71
N THR A 130 7.36 -9.84 -5.24
CA THR A 130 7.74 -10.34 -6.55
C THR A 130 9.10 -11.02 -6.47
N GLY A 131 9.34 -11.98 -7.33
CA GLY A 131 10.66 -12.58 -7.47
C GLY A 131 10.68 -13.68 -8.52
N ALA A 132 11.88 -14.04 -8.95
CA ALA A 132 12.11 -15.14 -9.86
C ALA A 132 12.76 -16.28 -9.07
N ALA A 133 12.16 -17.48 -9.12
CA ALA A 133 12.71 -18.65 -8.44
C ALA A 133 14.14 -18.99 -8.89
N ASP A 134 14.45 -18.75 -10.18
CA ASP A 134 15.75 -18.98 -10.78
C ASP A 134 16.80 -17.91 -10.42
N MET A 135 16.41 -16.63 -10.28
CA MET A 135 17.33 -15.56 -9.89
C MET A 135 17.89 -15.71 -8.47
N MET A 136 17.16 -16.36 -7.56
CA MET A 136 17.61 -16.61 -6.19
C MET A 136 18.28 -17.97 -5.98
N LYS A 137 18.82 -18.60 -7.04
CA LYS A 137 19.44 -19.93 -6.97
C LYS A 137 18.51 -20.97 -6.32
N GLY A 138 17.20 -20.86 -6.57
CA GLY A 138 16.18 -21.73 -5.98
C GLY A 138 15.78 -21.42 -4.53
N LYS A 139 16.35 -20.38 -3.89
CA LYS A 139 16.03 -20.00 -2.51
C LYS A 139 14.81 -19.09 -2.36
N PHE A 140 14.22 -18.61 -3.46
CA PHE A 140 13.07 -17.68 -3.41
C PHE A 140 11.92 -18.22 -2.56
N THR A 141 11.55 -19.50 -2.77
CA THR A 141 10.48 -20.18 -2.01
C THR A 141 10.76 -20.20 -0.51
N GLU A 142 12.03 -20.41 -0.13
CA GLU A 142 12.45 -20.42 1.28
C GLU A 142 12.28 -19.03 1.90
N PHE A 143 12.80 -17.99 1.25
CA PHE A 143 12.66 -16.61 1.73
C PHE A 143 11.21 -16.18 1.80
N LEU A 144 10.41 -16.54 0.80
CA LEU A 144 8.99 -16.23 0.77
C LEU A 144 8.21 -16.94 1.89
N GLN A 145 8.50 -18.21 2.17
CA GLN A 145 7.91 -18.91 3.31
C GLN A 145 8.30 -18.25 4.64
N LYS A 146 9.56 -17.82 4.79
CA LYS A 146 10.04 -17.11 5.98
C LYS A 146 9.36 -15.76 6.15
N TYR A 147 9.20 -15.00 5.07
CA TYR A 147 8.44 -13.76 5.06
C TYR A 147 7.00 -13.97 5.51
N ILE A 148 6.29 -14.94 4.91
CA ILE A 148 4.91 -15.29 5.26
C ILE A 148 4.79 -15.69 6.73
N ASN A 149 5.72 -16.50 7.23
CA ASN A 149 5.74 -16.89 8.65
C ASN A 149 5.96 -15.69 9.58
N SER A 150 6.88 -14.79 9.21
CA SER A 150 7.16 -13.56 9.96
C SER A 150 5.93 -12.66 10.02
N VAL A 151 5.28 -12.39 8.88
CA VAL A 151 4.03 -11.61 8.84
C VAL A 151 2.93 -12.31 9.66
N GLY A 152 2.79 -13.63 9.54
CA GLY A 152 1.81 -14.40 10.33
C GLY A 152 2.05 -14.26 11.84
N LYS A 153 3.32 -14.32 12.29
CA LYS A 153 3.71 -14.11 13.68
C LYS A 153 3.35 -12.70 14.17
N MET A 154 3.61 -11.67 13.35
CA MET A 154 3.25 -10.29 13.70
C MET A 154 1.75 -10.09 13.77
N LEU A 155 0.97 -10.74 12.90
CA LEU A 155 -0.50 -10.73 12.96
C LEU A 155 -1.05 -11.53 14.15
N ASP A 156 -0.34 -12.55 14.64
CA ASP A 156 -0.73 -13.23 15.88
C ASP A 156 -0.53 -12.30 17.10
N LEU A 157 0.46 -11.41 17.05
CA LEU A 157 0.73 -10.40 18.09
C LEU A 157 -0.17 -9.16 17.98
N VAL A 158 -0.59 -8.81 16.76
CA VAL A 158 -1.44 -7.64 16.47
C VAL A 158 -2.62 -8.07 15.58
N PRO A 159 -3.61 -8.80 16.12
CA PRO A 159 -4.68 -9.42 15.35
C PRO A 159 -5.63 -8.45 14.66
N GLU A 160 -5.70 -7.19 15.12
CA GLU A 160 -6.49 -6.12 14.52
C GLU A 160 -5.87 -5.59 13.22
N ALA A 161 -4.59 -5.87 12.96
CA ALA A 161 -3.94 -5.47 11.72
C ALA A 161 -4.56 -6.22 10.52
N SER A 162 -5.03 -5.44 9.55
CA SER A 162 -5.74 -5.97 8.38
C SER A 162 -4.86 -5.89 7.13
N CYS A 163 -4.25 -7.02 6.75
CA CYS A 163 -3.47 -7.10 5.52
C CYS A 163 -3.67 -8.41 4.75
N GLU A 164 -3.30 -8.36 3.48
CA GLU A 164 -3.10 -9.54 2.63
C GLU A 164 -1.69 -9.56 2.04
N ILE A 165 -1.26 -10.72 1.55
CA ILE A 165 -0.02 -10.89 0.80
C ILE A 165 -0.37 -11.27 -0.64
N VAL A 166 0.13 -10.50 -1.59
CA VAL A 166 -0.04 -10.71 -3.03
C VAL A 166 1.32 -11.05 -3.64
N ILE A 167 1.49 -12.30 -4.00
CA ILE A 167 2.73 -12.84 -4.59
C ILE A 167 2.53 -12.87 -6.10
N VAL A 168 3.40 -12.20 -6.84
CA VAL A 168 3.39 -12.26 -8.30
C VAL A 168 4.66 -12.92 -8.79
N GLU A 169 4.51 -13.91 -9.64
CA GLU A 169 5.63 -14.56 -10.29
C GLU A 169 5.39 -14.66 -11.79
N ILE A 170 6.42 -14.29 -12.57
CA ILE A 170 6.39 -14.37 -14.02
C ILE A 170 7.29 -15.53 -14.43
N PRO A 171 6.71 -16.66 -14.88
CA PRO A 171 7.47 -17.86 -15.24
C PRO A 171 8.31 -17.63 -16.49
N LYS A 172 9.46 -18.31 -16.55
CA LYS A 172 10.34 -18.27 -17.72
C LYS A 172 9.70 -18.95 -18.92
N LYS A 173 9.87 -18.35 -20.10
CA LYS A 173 9.34 -18.81 -21.37
C LYS A 173 9.83 -20.23 -21.67
N GLY A 174 8.89 -21.10 -22.01
CA GLY A 174 9.18 -22.49 -22.38
C GLY A 174 9.32 -23.45 -21.20
N GLU A 175 9.31 -22.97 -19.96
CA GLU A 175 9.22 -23.85 -18.81
C GLU A 175 7.77 -24.30 -18.59
N ASN A 176 7.56 -25.61 -18.43
CA ASN A 176 6.31 -26.17 -17.89
C ASN A 176 6.26 -25.90 -16.39
N TYR A 177 6.21 -24.62 -16.07
CA TYR A 177 6.28 -24.13 -14.72
C TYR A 177 4.88 -24.11 -14.13
N GLN A 178 4.63 -25.01 -13.19
CA GLN A 178 3.54 -24.86 -12.24
C GLN A 178 4.13 -24.15 -11.04
N PHE A 179 3.63 -22.96 -10.68
CA PHE A 179 4.01 -22.28 -9.45
C PHE A 179 3.38 -23.02 -8.26
N ASN A 180 3.81 -24.26 -8.06
CA ASN A 180 3.43 -25.08 -6.93
C ASN A 180 4.43 -24.80 -5.81
N LEU A 181 4.45 -23.55 -5.35
CA LEU A 181 5.10 -23.29 -4.10
C LEU A 181 4.28 -24.02 -3.03
N ASN A 182 4.90 -25.00 -2.38
CA ASN A 182 4.37 -25.66 -1.19
C ASN A 182 4.37 -24.70 0.01
N LEU A 183 3.94 -23.45 -0.20
CA LEU A 183 3.80 -22.44 0.82
C LEU A 183 2.67 -22.84 1.76
N ARG A 184 2.94 -22.70 3.03
CA ARG A 184 1.99 -22.91 4.11
C ARG A 184 1.69 -21.54 4.72
N ALA A 185 0.47 -21.08 4.54
CA ALA A 185 0.00 -19.87 5.22
C ALA A 185 -0.26 -20.19 6.71
N PRO A 186 0.33 -19.42 7.65
CA PRO A 186 -0.06 -19.45 9.05
C PRO A 186 -1.56 -19.19 9.23
N LYS A 187 -2.13 -19.61 10.36
CA LYS A 187 -3.58 -19.48 10.63
C LYS A 187 -4.08 -18.05 10.48
N SER A 188 -3.32 -17.06 10.95
CA SER A 188 -3.61 -15.62 10.83
C SER A 188 -3.67 -15.10 9.39
N LEU A 189 -3.06 -15.82 8.44
CA LEU A 189 -2.97 -15.49 7.02
C LEU A 189 -3.80 -16.44 6.11
N GLN A 190 -4.55 -17.40 6.66
CA GLN A 190 -5.38 -18.29 5.85
C GLN A 190 -6.42 -17.50 5.05
N GLY A 191 -6.48 -17.73 3.73
CA GLY A 191 -7.34 -17.00 2.80
C GLY A 191 -6.86 -15.58 2.48
N LYS A 192 -5.72 -15.15 3.04
CA LYS A 192 -5.13 -13.81 2.86
C LYS A 192 -3.83 -13.82 2.06
N VAL A 193 -3.38 -14.99 1.61
CA VAL A 193 -2.22 -15.11 0.71
C VAL A 193 -2.73 -15.44 -0.68
N ARG A 194 -2.46 -14.54 -1.63
CA ARG A 194 -2.83 -14.70 -3.03
C ARG A 194 -1.57 -14.81 -3.87
N ILE A 195 -1.64 -15.69 -4.84
CA ILE A 195 -0.56 -15.97 -5.77
C ILE A 195 -1.10 -15.70 -7.17
N ILE A 196 -0.36 -14.92 -7.95
CA ILE A 196 -0.70 -14.56 -9.32
C ILE A 196 0.44 -15.02 -10.23
N GLU A 197 0.15 -15.99 -11.08
CA GLU A 197 1.04 -16.34 -12.19
C GLU A 197 0.86 -15.33 -13.31
N GLY A 198 1.95 -14.66 -13.67
CA GLY A 198 2.04 -13.68 -14.74
C GLY A 198 2.24 -14.29 -16.14
N PRO A 199 2.46 -13.44 -17.16
CA PRO A 199 2.58 -13.84 -18.55
C PRO A 199 3.90 -14.56 -18.88
N THR A 200 3.84 -15.80 -19.36
CA THR A 200 5.04 -16.61 -19.72
C THR A 200 5.85 -16.05 -20.90
N ASP A 201 5.27 -15.18 -21.73
CA ASP A 201 5.92 -14.59 -22.91
C ASP A 201 6.82 -13.40 -22.58
N LYS A 202 6.80 -12.91 -21.33
CA LYS A 202 7.52 -11.70 -20.91
C LYS A 202 8.87 -11.95 -20.25
N TYR A 203 9.17 -13.20 -19.89
CA TYR A 203 10.44 -13.56 -19.28
C TYR A 203 11.16 -14.60 -20.13
N ASP A 204 12.23 -14.23 -20.83
CA ASP A 204 13.03 -15.14 -21.65
C ASP A 204 14.17 -15.82 -20.88
N GLY A 205 14.34 -15.49 -19.59
CA GLY A 205 15.42 -15.97 -18.74
C GLY A 205 16.62 -15.03 -18.64
N SER A 206 16.67 -13.95 -19.42
CA SER A 206 17.77 -12.97 -19.35
C SER A 206 17.59 -12.00 -18.17
N HIS A 207 16.40 -11.43 -18.04
CA HIS A 207 16.06 -10.44 -17.03
C HIS A 207 14.66 -10.69 -16.50
N TYR A 208 14.51 -10.87 -15.19
CA TYR A 208 13.18 -11.00 -14.60
C TYR A 208 12.42 -9.68 -14.75
N PRO A 209 11.19 -9.69 -15.29
CA PRO A 209 10.39 -8.48 -15.50
C PRO A 209 9.75 -8.00 -14.18
N GLU A 210 10.58 -7.62 -13.21
CA GLU A 210 10.19 -7.31 -11.83
C GLU A 210 9.17 -6.17 -11.75
N PHE A 211 9.38 -5.08 -12.48
CA PHE A 211 8.46 -3.93 -12.46
C PHE A 211 7.09 -4.27 -13.06
N LEU A 212 7.04 -5.13 -14.08
CA LEU A 212 5.78 -5.68 -14.59
C LEU A 212 5.10 -6.55 -13.52
N ALA A 213 5.83 -7.42 -12.83
CA ALA A 213 5.28 -8.23 -11.74
C ALA A 213 4.72 -7.34 -10.62
N LYS A 214 5.43 -6.28 -10.23
CA LYS A 214 4.98 -5.31 -9.22
C LYS A 214 3.69 -4.62 -9.66
N ASN A 215 3.64 -4.17 -10.91
CA ASN A 215 2.44 -3.55 -11.48
C ASN A 215 1.24 -4.50 -11.53
N ILE A 216 1.45 -5.77 -11.91
CA ILE A 216 0.41 -6.81 -11.88
C ILE A 216 -0.15 -6.96 -10.45
N GLY A 217 0.74 -6.96 -9.46
CA GLY A 217 0.40 -7.08 -8.04
C GLY A 217 -0.36 -5.87 -7.51
N ILE A 218 0.12 -4.65 -7.78
CA ILE A 218 -0.54 -3.40 -7.39
C ILE A 218 -1.97 -3.34 -7.93
N ARG A 219 -2.20 -3.67 -9.20
CA ARG A 219 -3.56 -3.62 -9.77
C ARG A 219 -4.51 -4.63 -9.12
N ARG A 220 -3.96 -5.76 -8.66
CA ARG A 220 -4.75 -6.87 -8.09
C ARG A 220 -4.84 -6.83 -6.57
N ALA A 221 -4.07 -5.98 -5.91
CA ALA A 221 -4.18 -5.66 -4.49
C ALA A 221 -5.62 -5.24 -4.14
N PHE A 222 -6.16 -5.78 -3.05
CA PHE A 222 -7.46 -5.40 -2.50
C PHE A 222 -7.37 -4.27 -1.46
N GLY A 223 -6.17 -4.04 -0.92
CA GLY A 223 -5.85 -3.03 0.07
C GLY A 223 -6.16 -1.59 -0.38
N ASP A 224 -6.51 -0.74 0.59
CA ASP A 224 -6.51 0.71 0.39
C ASP A 224 -5.08 1.23 0.20
N PHE A 225 -4.12 0.59 0.85
CA PHE A 225 -2.70 0.82 0.69
C PHE A 225 -2.02 -0.38 0.08
N VAL A 226 -0.96 -0.13 -0.68
CA VAL A 226 -0.13 -1.17 -1.28
C VAL A 226 1.32 -0.92 -0.89
N LEU A 227 1.90 -1.90 -0.20
CA LEU A 227 3.32 -1.98 0.10
C LEU A 227 3.99 -2.86 -0.96
N ILE A 228 4.98 -2.31 -1.65
CA ILE A 228 5.91 -3.09 -2.47
C ILE A 228 7.09 -3.47 -1.57
N SER A 229 7.32 -4.77 -1.44
CA SER A 229 8.36 -5.34 -0.57
C SER A 229 9.10 -6.47 -1.26
N ASP A 230 10.24 -6.83 -0.69
CA ASP A 230 11.00 -8.03 -1.03
C ASP A 230 10.87 -9.10 0.07
N PRO A 231 10.88 -10.41 -0.26
CA PRO A 231 10.76 -11.49 0.73
C PRO A 231 11.89 -11.54 1.77
N THR A 232 12.97 -10.78 1.62
CA THR A 232 14.06 -10.70 2.61
C THR A 232 13.89 -9.61 3.65
N VAL A 233 12.87 -8.76 3.49
CA VAL A 233 12.52 -7.74 4.46
C VAL A 233 11.69 -8.34 5.58
N ILE A 234 12.04 -8.03 6.82
CA ILE A 234 11.28 -8.36 8.02
C ILE A 234 10.62 -7.08 8.50
N LEU A 235 9.30 -7.09 8.54
CA LEU A 235 8.48 -5.97 8.99
C LEU A 235 8.39 -5.99 10.53
N PRO A 236 8.69 -4.87 11.21
CA PRO A 236 8.66 -4.80 12.66
C PRO A 236 7.23 -4.74 13.21
N ILE A 237 7.03 -5.15 14.47
CA ILE A 237 5.71 -5.12 15.11
C ILE A 237 5.11 -3.70 15.16
N THR A 238 5.95 -2.66 15.27
CA THR A 238 5.57 -1.24 15.21
C THR A 238 4.82 -0.92 13.92
N PHE A 239 5.19 -1.54 12.79
CA PHE A 239 4.48 -1.38 11.53
C PHE A 239 3.06 -1.95 11.62
N PHE A 240 2.88 -3.11 12.24
CA PHE A 240 1.57 -3.74 12.39
C PHE A 240 0.66 -3.00 13.38
N ASP A 241 1.21 -2.39 14.44
CA ASP A 241 0.43 -1.49 15.31
C ASP A 241 -0.11 -0.29 14.53
N ILE A 242 0.68 0.29 13.61
CA ILE A 242 0.20 1.34 12.70
C ILE A 242 -0.90 0.83 11.76
N LEU A 243 -0.79 -0.41 11.26
CA LEU A 243 -1.83 -1.04 10.44
C LEU A 243 -3.13 -1.24 11.20
N ALA A 244 -3.07 -1.76 12.43
CA ALA A 244 -4.24 -1.98 13.28
C ALA A 244 -5.03 -0.68 13.53
N ARG A 245 -4.34 0.46 13.55
CA ARG A 245 -4.94 1.78 13.77
C ARG A 245 -5.38 2.49 12.50
N ASN A 246 -5.16 1.90 11.33
CA ASN A 246 -5.45 2.49 10.02
C ASN A 246 -4.86 3.90 9.83
N TRP A 247 -3.60 4.09 10.24
CA TRP A 247 -2.96 5.41 10.37
C TRP A 247 -2.27 5.96 9.12
N PHE A 248 -2.35 5.28 7.97
CA PHE A 248 -1.81 5.82 6.73
C PHE A 248 -2.70 6.89 6.11
N ASN A 249 -2.05 7.88 5.51
CA ASN A 249 -2.65 8.98 4.79
C ASN A 249 -2.54 8.73 3.29
N LYS A 250 -3.67 8.83 2.58
CA LYS A 250 -3.73 8.50 1.15
C LYS A 250 -2.89 9.39 0.25
N GLY A 251 -2.50 10.58 0.68
CA GLY A 251 -1.65 11.51 -0.07
C GLY A 251 -0.15 11.36 0.23
N VAL A 252 0.25 10.41 1.07
CA VAL A 252 1.65 10.27 1.53
C VAL A 252 2.26 8.99 0.96
N VAL A 253 3.50 9.10 0.52
CA VAL A 253 4.36 7.94 0.21
C VAL A 253 5.19 7.61 1.43
N TYR A 254 5.10 6.37 1.88
CA TYR A 254 5.78 5.88 3.07
C TYR A 254 7.02 5.08 2.69
N ARG A 255 8.09 5.33 3.44
CA ARG A 255 9.41 4.73 3.26
C ARG A 255 9.92 4.23 4.60
N GLY A 256 10.78 3.22 4.57
CA GLY A 256 11.45 2.72 5.76
C GLY A 256 12.96 2.81 5.60
N ASN A 257 13.65 2.98 6.73
CA ASN A 257 15.10 2.86 6.76
C ASN A 257 15.44 1.38 6.92
N ILE A 258 16.27 0.84 6.02
CA ILE A 258 16.60 -0.58 6.04
C ILE A 258 17.93 -0.76 6.75
N TYR A 259 17.90 -1.57 7.82
CA TYR A 259 19.08 -2.16 8.40
C TYR A 259 19.39 -3.45 7.66
N GLN A 260 20.46 -3.44 6.87
CA GLN A 260 20.95 -4.65 6.20
C GLN A 260 21.86 -5.41 7.15
N GLU A 261 21.46 -6.64 7.45
CA GLU A 261 22.24 -7.55 8.28
C GLU A 261 23.50 -8.02 7.52
N ASN A 262 24.62 -8.23 8.22
CA ASN A 262 25.93 -8.51 7.60
C ASN A 262 26.24 -10.01 7.40
N GLY A 263 25.28 -10.90 7.62
CA GLY A 263 25.40 -12.36 7.54
C GLY A 263 25.75 -13.07 8.86
N SER A 264 25.95 -12.34 9.97
CA SER A 264 26.37 -12.90 11.27
C SER A 264 25.21 -13.22 12.22
N MET A 265 24.04 -12.59 12.04
CA MET A 265 22.92 -12.71 12.97
C MET A 265 21.99 -13.87 12.62
N PRO A 266 21.68 -14.76 13.57
CA PRO A 266 20.63 -15.76 13.40
C PRO A 266 19.28 -15.13 13.07
N GLU A 267 18.49 -15.79 12.22
CA GLU A 267 17.20 -15.28 11.77
C GLU A 267 16.20 -15.04 12.92
N ASN A 268 16.22 -15.89 13.94
CA ASN A 268 15.38 -15.72 15.12
C ASN A 268 15.74 -14.47 15.92
N ASP A 269 17.02 -14.07 15.92
CA ASP A 269 17.44 -12.84 16.58
C ASP A 269 17.00 -11.60 15.78
N LEU A 270 17.04 -11.65 14.44
CA LEU A 270 16.46 -10.60 13.60
C LEU A 270 14.94 -10.45 13.81
N ILE A 271 14.21 -11.56 13.91
CA ILE A 271 12.78 -11.55 14.22
C ILE A 271 12.54 -10.95 15.62
N ARG A 272 13.35 -11.32 16.61
CA ARG A 272 13.27 -10.73 17.96
C ARG A 272 13.50 -9.21 17.92
N LEU A 273 14.49 -8.74 17.17
CA LEU A 273 14.71 -7.29 17.00
C LEU A 273 13.51 -6.59 16.34
N ALA A 274 12.85 -7.26 15.39
CA ALA A 274 11.63 -6.74 14.77
C ALA A 274 10.46 -6.65 15.77
N GLU A 275 10.34 -7.61 16.68
CA GLU A 275 9.36 -7.63 17.78
C GLU A 275 9.68 -6.60 18.88
N GLU A 276 10.95 -6.34 19.13
CA GLU A 276 11.45 -5.39 20.13
C GLU A 276 11.70 -3.99 19.51
N SER A 277 11.21 -3.74 18.30
CA SER A 277 11.46 -2.49 17.56
C SER A 277 11.03 -1.21 18.29
N PHE A 278 10.15 -1.28 19.29
CA PHE A 278 9.80 -0.14 20.15
C PHE A 278 10.93 0.29 21.10
N THR A 279 11.86 -0.61 21.43
CA THR A 279 12.98 -0.33 22.35
C THR A 279 14.24 0.12 21.64
N HIS A 280 14.26 0.08 20.31
CA HIS A 280 15.41 0.41 19.50
C HIS A 280 15.19 1.72 18.73
N SER A 281 16.16 2.63 18.82
CA SER A 281 16.18 3.84 18.02
C SER A 281 16.86 3.55 16.68
N LEU A 282 16.55 4.30 15.62
CA LEU A 282 17.35 4.20 14.37
C LEU A 282 18.83 4.51 14.60
N ASP A 283 19.17 5.25 15.65
CA ASP A 283 20.54 5.67 15.95
C ASP A 283 21.36 4.49 16.49
N ASP A 284 20.68 3.41 16.91
CA ASP A 284 21.30 2.17 17.37
C ASP A 284 21.86 1.34 16.19
N PHE A 285 21.53 1.71 14.95
CA PHE A 285 21.92 1.00 13.74
C PHE A 285 22.82 1.90 12.90
N GLU A 286 24.12 1.57 12.80
CA GLU A 286 25.06 2.24 11.88
C GLU A 286 24.60 2.00 10.42
N ASN A 287 23.73 2.88 9.93
CA ASN A 287 23.21 2.77 8.57
C ASN A 287 24.05 3.64 7.63
N GLN A 288 24.49 3.06 6.52
CA GLN A 288 25.17 3.77 5.42
C GLN A 288 24.27 4.85 4.79
N CYS A 289 22.97 4.76 5.05
CA CYS A 289 21.93 5.66 4.59
C CYS A 289 21.49 6.58 5.74
N LEU A 290 21.76 7.87 5.60
CA LEU A 290 21.47 8.92 6.58
C LEU A 290 20.09 8.72 7.24
N HIS A 291 20.07 8.67 8.57
CA HIS A 291 18.89 8.45 9.42
C HIS A 291 17.77 9.48 9.16
N ARG A 292 16.93 9.23 8.15
CA ARG A 292 15.75 10.07 7.89
C ARG A 292 14.64 9.63 8.83
N LYS A 293 14.08 10.56 9.59
CA LYS A 293 12.93 10.34 10.48
C LYS A 293 11.87 11.39 10.14
N GLY A 294 10.62 10.95 10.01
CA GLY A 294 9.48 11.84 9.95
C GLY A 294 9.07 12.25 8.54
N PHE A 295 8.44 13.42 8.46
CA PHE A 295 7.70 13.87 7.28
C PHE A 295 8.49 14.91 6.48
N TYR A 296 8.56 14.69 5.17
CA TYR A 296 9.25 15.53 4.21
C TYR A 296 8.30 15.86 3.06
N ILE A 297 8.43 17.06 2.49
CA ILE A 297 7.81 17.37 1.21
C ILE A 297 8.94 17.63 0.24
N ILE A 298 9.08 16.77 -0.77
CA ILE A 298 10.07 16.97 -1.81
C ILE A 298 9.49 17.92 -2.85
N LYS A 299 10.10 19.11 -2.97
CA LYS A 299 9.73 20.17 -3.92
C LYS A 299 10.95 20.58 -4.74
N GLY A 300 11.10 20.06 -5.96
CA GLY A 300 12.14 20.50 -6.89
C GLY A 300 13.20 19.46 -7.23
N ASN A 301 14.39 19.96 -7.63
CA ASN A 301 15.54 19.18 -8.06
C ASN A 301 16.03 18.33 -6.88
N ILE A 302 15.72 17.04 -6.95
CA ILE A 302 16.07 16.04 -5.95
C ILE A 302 17.55 15.70 -6.11
N ASP A 303 18.31 15.68 -5.01
CA ASP A 303 19.60 14.99 -5.01
C ASP A 303 19.28 13.49 -4.96
N THR A 304 19.08 12.88 -6.12
CA THR A 304 18.56 11.51 -6.26
C THR A 304 19.29 10.51 -5.38
N ASP A 305 20.61 10.67 -5.26
CA ASP A 305 21.47 9.76 -4.51
C ASP A 305 21.27 9.94 -3.01
N LYS A 306 21.08 11.17 -2.53
CA LYS A 306 20.85 11.45 -1.10
C LYS A 306 19.39 11.30 -0.68
N ASP A 307 18.45 11.67 -1.56
CA ASP A 307 17.04 11.82 -1.25
C ASP A 307 16.20 10.60 -1.57
N ILE A 308 16.62 9.79 -2.54
CA ILE A 308 15.89 8.60 -2.99
C ILE A 308 16.74 7.33 -2.87
N GLY A 309 18.05 7.44 -3.07
CA GLY A 309 18.97 6.35 -3.41
C GLY A 309 19.19 5.25 -2.37
N CYS A 310 18.60 5.35 -1.18
CA CYS A 310 18.78 4.35 -0.13
C CYS A 310 17.70 3.27 -0.18
N ASP A 311 18.05 2.11 -0.75
CA ASP A 311 17.32 0.84 -0.67
C ASP A 311 15.80 0.94 -0.91
N SER A 312 15.52 1.80 -1.88
CA SER A 312 14.22 2.37 -2.18
C SER A 312 13.13 1.35 -2.49
N LEU A 313 13.49 0.27 -3.18
CA LEU A 313 12.50 -0.67 -3.69
C LEU A 313 11.95 -1.64 -2.67
N PHE A 314 12.74 -1.96 -1.66
CA PHE A 314 12.38 -3.04 -0.75
C PHE A 314 11.28 -2.61 0.22
N PHE A 315 11.01 -1.31 0.30
CA PHE A 315 9.87 -0.78 1.03
C PHE A 315 9.37 0.53 0.40
N THR A 316 8.36 0.42 -0.44
CA THR A 316 7.59 1.58 -0.91
C THR A 316 6.11 1.34 -0.65
N LEU A 317 5.53 2.13 0.25
CA LEU A 317 4.11 2.05 0.58
C LEU A 317 3.41 3.33 0.12
N ALA A 318 2.31 3.18 -0.59
CA ALA A 318 1.45 4.30 -0.97
C ALA A 318 0.00 3.82 -1.04
N SER A 319 -0.94 4.77 -1.06
CA SER A 319 -2.32 4.43 -1.34
C SER A 319 -2.48 3.84 -2.73
N LYS A 320 -3.50 3.01 -2.91
CA LYS A 320 -3.82 2.46 -4.22
C LYS A 320 -4.12 3.59 -5.21
N GLU A 321 -4.76 4.67 -4.76
CA GLU A 321 -5.04 5.84 -5.61
C GLU A 321 -3.74 6.52 -6.09
N LEU A 322 -2.74 6.69 -5.23
CA LEU A 322 -1.45 7.24 -5.65
C LEU A 322 -0.74 6.35 -6.67
N TRP A 323 -0.73 5.04 -6.45
CA TRP A 323 -0.16 4.10 -7.42
C TRP A 323 -0.83 4.19 -8.79
N TYR A 324 -2.15 4.37 -8.83
CA TYR A 324 -2.90 4.57 -10.07
C TYR A 324 -2.61 5.93 -10.71
N ALA A 325 -2.50 6.99 -9.90
CA ALA A 325 -2.18 8.34 -10.39
C ALA A 325 -0.84 8.40 -11.12
N ILE A 326 0.11 7.55 -10.73
CA ILE A 326 1.43 7.47 -11.36
C ILE A 326 1.55 6.35 -12.40
N SER A 327 0.48 5.60 -12.66
CA SER A 327 0.48 4.42 -13.56
C SER A 327 1.53 3.37 -13.19
N GLY A 328 1.68 3.07 -11.88
CA GLY A 328 2.66 2.10 -11.38
C GLY A 328 4.11 2.43 -11.76
N TYR A 329 4.95 1.39 -11.78
CA TYR A 329 6.35 1.44 -12.23
C TYR A 329 6.46 1.54 -13.76
N ASN A 330 7.58 2.05 -14.26
CA ASN A 330 7.97 1.83 -15.66
C ASN A 330 8.35 0.35 -15.83
N GLU A 331 7.72 -0.38 -16.76
CA GLU A 331 7.91 -1.83 -16.97
C GLU A 331 9.19 -2.18 -17.74
N TYR A 332 10.28 -1.51 -17.37
CA TYR A 332 11.60 -1.63 -17.99
C TYR A 332 12.38 -2.86 -17.41
N PRO A 333 13.36 -3.45 -18.12
CA PRO A 333 14.27 -4.47 -17.57
C PRO A 333 15.00 -4.03 -16.28
N PHE A 334 15.09 -4.87 -15.24
CA PHE A 334 15.65 -4.45 -13.95
C PHE A 334 17.04 -3.75 -14.02
N ASN A 335 17.21 -2.67 -13.25
CA ASN A 335 18.47 -1.90 -13.08
C ASN A 335 18.43 -1.20 -11.70
N ASP A 336 19.52 -1.25 -10.94
CA ASP A 336 19.62 -0.66 -9.60
C ASP A 336 19.34 0.85 -9.57
N LYS A 337 19.68 1.56 -10.65
CA LYS A 337 19.43 2.99 -10.80
C LYS A 337 17.99 3.33 -11.19
N LEU A 338 17.23 2.38 -11.73
CA LEU A 338 15.86 2.61 -12.18
C LEU A 338 14.85 2.68 -11.04
N ASP A 339 15.27 2.28 -9.85
CA ASP A 339 14.48 2.33 -8.63
C ASP A 339 14.17 3.78 -8.27
N ILE A 340 15.20 4.62 -8.40
CA ILE A 340 15.12 6.05 -8.23
C ILE A 340 14.21 6.65 -9.31
N ALA A 341 14.41 6.25 -10.57
CA ALA A 341 13.60 6.72 -11.69
C ALA A 341 12.11 6.37 -11.52
N SER A 342 11.83 5.17 -11.01
CA SER A 342 10.47 4.72 -10.74
C SER A 342 9.83 5.48 -9.58
N PHE A 343 10.60 5.74 -8.52
CA PHE A 343 10.14 6.59 -7.43
C PHE A 343 9.86 8.03 -7.91
N ALA A 344 10.69 8.56 -8.81
CA ALA A 344 10.49 9.88 -9.37
C ALA A 344 9.14 10.05 -10.10
N LYS A 345 8.46 8.97 -10.51
CA LYS A 345 7.09 9.06 -11.04
C LYS A 345 6.09 9.67 -10.06
N PHE A 346 6.30 9.53 -8.75
CA PHE A 346 5.46 10.22 -7.77
C PHE A 346 5.57 11.75 -7.90
N MET A 347 6.65 12.30 -8.47
CA MET A 347 6.83 13.74 -8.68
C MET A 347 5.86 14.32 -9.72
N LYS A 348 5.15 13.46 -10.45
CA LYS A 348 4.03 13.85 -11.32
C LYS A 348 2.86 14.46 -10.54
N ILE A 349 2.82 14.22 -9.23
CA ILE A 349 1.81 14.76 -8.32
C ILE A 349 2.41 16.04 -7.71
N VAL A 350 1.90 17.20 -8.12
CA VAL A 350 2.44 18.53 -7.79
C VAL A 350 1.57 19.20 -6.73
N PRO A 351 2.13 20.08 -5.87
CA PRO A 351 3.46 20.68 -5.94
C PRO A 351 4.62 19.92 -5.29
N GLY A 352 4.48 18.61 -5.06
CA GLY A 352 5.56 17.74 -4.60
C GLY A 352 5.01 16.46 -3.99
N ILE A 353 5.90 15.54 -3.66
CA ILE A 353 5.51 14.30 -2.98
C ILE A 353 5.66 14.49 -1.47
N PRO A 354 4.60 14.32 -0.68
CA PRO A 354 4.73 14.15 0.74
C PRO A 354 5.28 12.74 1.01
N ILE A 355 6.44 12.66 1.64
CA ILE A 355 7.09 11.41 2.00
C ILE A 355 7.19 11.31 3.50
N HIS A 356 6.86 10.15 4.06
CA HIS A 356 7.05 9.85 5.46
C HIS A 356 8.03 8.68 5.63
N TYR A 357 9.15 8.92 6.31
CA TYR A 357 10.05 7.86 6.72
C TYR A 357 9.65 7.36 8.10
N PHE A 358 9.42 6.05 8.20
CA PHE A 358 9.12 5.42 9.49
C PHE A 358 10.26 5.64 10.48
N PRO A 359 9.93 5.93 11.76
CA PRO A 359 10.93 6.22 12.79
C PRO A 359 11.61 4.97 13.35
N PHE A 360 11.31 3.79 12.80
CA PHE A 360 11.86 2.49 13.18
C PHE A 360 12.54 1.84 11.97
N PRO A 361 13.55 0.99 12.19
CA PRO A 361 14.22 0.29 11.11
C PRO A 361 13.35 -0.86 10.60
N LEU A 362 13.50 -1.15 9.32
CA LEU A 362 13.14 -2.42 8.72
C LEU A 362 14.39 -3.28 8.70
N PHE A 363 14.25 -4.59 8.86
CA PHE A 363 15.40 -5.48 8.88
C PHE A 363 15.47 -6.25 7.56
N LYS A 364 16.62 -6.26 6.91
CA LYS A 364 16.82 -7.00 5.67
C LYS A 364 17.89 -8.06 5.88
N LYS A 365 17.54 -9.31 5.57
CA LYS A 365 18.50 -10.42 5.63
C LYS A 365 19.45 -10.34 4.44
N ASN A 366 20.76 -10.51 4.68
CA ASN A 366 21.72 -10.59 3.58
C ASN A 366 21.43 -11.82 2.71
N MET A 367 21.36 -11.62 1.40
CA MET A 367 21.24 -12.72 0.46
C MET A 367 22.62 -13.10 -0.05
N GLU A 368 23.24 -14.09 0.59
CA GLU A 368 24.42 -14.71 0.01
C GLU A 368 24.06 -15.33 -1.36
N GLY A 369 24.74 -14.84 -2.39
CA GLY A 369 24.73 -15.45 -3.71
C GLY A 369 23.68 -14.91 -4.67
N TYR A 370 23.09 -13.73 -4.44
CA TYR A 370 22.44 -13.00 -5.53
C TYR A 370 23.48 -12.75 -6.63
N PRO A 371 23.23 -13.14 -7.89
CA PRO A 371 24.14 -12.79 -8.96
C PRO A 371 24.27 -11.26 -9.03
N PRO A 372 25.47 -10.74 -9.32
CA PRO A 372 25.60 -9.31 -9.61
C PRO A 372 24.61 -8.97 -10.72
N LEU A 373 23.96 -7.82 -10.59
CA LEU A 373 23.00 -7.36 -11.58
C LEU A 373 23.67 -7.32 -12.96
N PRO A 374 22.99 -7.77 -14.02
CA PRO A 374 23.52 -7.68 -15.38
C PRO A 374 23.98 -6.25 -15.66
N GLN A 375 25.23 -6.11 -16.12
CA GLN A 375 25.85 -4.81 -16.41
C GLN A 375 25.42 -4.21 -17.76
N ASP A 376 24.55 -4.88 -18.52
CA ASP A 376 24.03 -4.44 -19.83
C ASP A 376 22.99 -3.30 -19.67
N ILE A 377 23.36 -2.34 -18.84
CA ILE A 377 22.55 -1.25 -18.33
C ILE A 377 22.48 -0.17 -19.42
N ILE A 378 21.27 0.18 -19.85
CA ILE A 378 21.06 1.48 -20.49
C ILE A 378 21.53 2.53 -19.49
N ASP A 379 22.53 3.32 -19.87
CA ASP A 379 23.09 4.40 -19.05
C ASP A 379 22.05 5.51 -18.87
N LEU A 380 21.14 5.26 -17.94
CA LEU A 380 20.10 6.18 -17.53
C LEU A 380 20.64 6.97 -16.36
N ASN A 381 20.75 8.28 -16.56
CA ASN A 381 21.05 9.22 -15.49
C ASN A 381 19.79 9.43 -14.64
N PRO A 382 19.74 8.96 -13.38
CA PRO A 382 18.54 9.07 -12.54
C PRO A 382 18.11 10.50 -12.30
N LYS A 383 19.09 11.42 -12.25
CA LYS A 383 18.84 12.85 -12.10
C LYS A 383 18.10 13.42 -13.30
N ASP A 384 18.45 13.01 -14.51
CA ASP A 384 17.78 13.48 -15.73
C ASP A 384 16.35 12.96 -15.81
N ILE A 385 16.12 11.69 -15.46
CA ILE A 385 14.76 11.12 -15.40
C ILE A 385 13.92 11.83 -14.34
N THR A 386 14.50 12.06 -13.16
CA THR A 386 13.80 12.71 -12.06
C THR A 386 13.42 14.15 -12.42
N ASN A 387 14.34 14.90 -13.04
CA ASN A 387 14.07 16.25 -13.51
C ASN A 387 13.02 16.28 -14.62
N GLN A 388 13.03 15.28 -15.53
CA GLN A 388 12.00 15.17 -16.56
C GLN A 388 10.62 14.91 -15.93
N TYR A 389 10.48 13.93 -15.04
CA TYR A 389 9.20 13.70 -14.36
C TYR A 389 8.73 14.90 -13.55
N PHE A 390 9.64 15.59 -12.85
CA PHE A 390 9.31 16.79 -12.12
C PHE A 390 8.81 17.92 -13.05
N CYS A 391 9.51 18.18 -14.16
CA CYS A 391 9.18 19.29 -15.04
C CYS A 391 8.02 19.01 -15.99
N SER A 392 7.96 17.84 -16.64
CA SER A 392 6.98 17.55 -17.69
C SER A 392 5.90 16.55 -17.25
N GLY A 393 6.12 15.82 -16.17
CA GLY A 393 5.26 14.70 -15.77
C GLY A 393 5.55 13.42 -16.57
N ASP A 394 6.55 13.42 -17.45
CA ASP A 394 6.96 12.28 -18.28
C ASP A 394 8.49 12.28 -18.41
N ALA A 395 9.09 11.16 -18.78
CA ALA A 395 10.52 11.05 -18.98
C ALA A 395 10.84 10.43 -20.34
N SER A 396 11.30 11.25 -21.27
CA SER A 396 11.69 10.83 -22.62
C SER A 396 12.77 9.75 -22.60
N ALA A 397 13.64 9.75 -21.58
CA ALA A 397 14.68 8.74 -21.38
C ALA A 397 14.11 7.32 -21.18
N VAL A 398 12.85 7.19 -20.75
CA VAL A 398 12.15 5.91 -20.55
C VAL A 398 10.89 5.79 -21.43
N LYS A 399 10.79 6.56 -22.53
CA LYS A 399 9.58 6.67 -23.36
C LYS A 399 9.04 5.33 -23.89
N HIS A 400 9.92 4.38 -24.20
CA HIS A 400 9.52 3.04 -24.66
C HIS A 400 8.81 2.20 -23.58
N TYR A 401 8.96 2.61 -22.32
CA TYR A 401 8.38 2.01 -21.12
C TYR A 401 7.60 3.05 -20.31
N GLY A 402 7.15 4.12 -20.99
CA GLY A 402 6.41 5.23 -20.42
C GLY A 402 5.04 4.81 -19.91
N ASP A 403 4.25 5.79 -19.49
CA ASP A 403 2.93 5.50 -18.97
C ASP A 403 2.04 4.82 -20.01
N SER A 404 1.42 3.73 -19.58
CA SER A 404 0.44 2.99 -20.37
C SER A 404 -0.82 2.84 -19.52
N PRO A 405 -2.03 3.09 -20.05
CA PRO A 405 -3.26 2.77 -19.32
C PRO A 405 -3.37 1.27 -19.00
N ARG A 406 -2.59 0.44 -19.70
CA ARG A 406 -2.51 -1.01 -19.53
C ARG A 406 -1.34 -1.47 -18.65
N TRP A 407 -0.70 -0.57 -17.89
CA TRP A 407 0.31 -0.97 -16.89
C TRP A 407 -0.24 -2.11 -16.02
N GLY A 408 0.51 -3.18 -15.78
CA GLY A 408 0.08 -4.34 -15.00
C GLY A 408 -1.09 -5.15 -15.58
N LEU A 409 -1.52 -4.89 -16.82
CA LEU A 409 -2.51 -5.67 -17.56
C LEU A 409 -1.86 -6.38 -18.75
N PRO A 410 -1.28 -7.57 -18.53
CA PRO A 410 -0.84 -8.38 -19.65
C PRO A 410 -2.04 -8.77 -20.52
N THR A 411 -1.80 -8.96 -21.81
CA THR A 411 -2.81 -9.41 -22.78
C THR A 411 -3.22 -10.86 -22.58
N THR A 412 -2.49 -11.60 -21.75
CA THR A 412 -2.73 -13.02 -21.46
C THR A 412 -3.53 -13.18 -20.16
N VAL A 413 -4.25 -14.29 -20.08
CA VAL A 413 -5.03 -14.66 -18.89
C VAL A 413 -4.07 -15.00 -17.75
N LEU A 414 -4.26 -14.37 -16.60
CA LEU A 414 -3.51 -14.68 -15.40
C LEU A 414 -4.21 -15.77 -14.60
N LYS A 415 -3.42 -16.62 -13.92
CA LYS A 415 -3.95 -17.57 -12.96
C LYS A 415 -3.80 -17.02 -11.56
N VAL A 416 -4.85 -17.17 -10.75
CA VAL A 416 -4.89 -16.70 -9.37
C VAL A 416 -5.17 -17.88 -8.46
N TYR A 417 -4.34 -18.05 -7.44
CA TYR A 417 -4.50 -19.05 -6.39
C TYR A 417 -4.65 -18.33 -5.04
N VAL A 418 -5.53 -18.85 -4.19
CA VAL A 418 -5.73 -18.36 -2.82
C VAL A 418 -5.32 -19.47 -1.87
N LYS A 419 -4.49 -19.13 -0.89
CA LYS A 419 -3.94 -20.07 0.11
C LYS A 419 -4.48 -19.78 1.50
#